data_AF-A0A6J6FW63-F1
#
_entry.id   AF-A0A6J6FW63-F1
#
_cell.length_a   1.000
_cell.length_b   1.000
_cell.length_c   1.000
_cell.angle_alpha   90.00
_cell.angle_beta   90.00
_cell.angle_gamma   90.00
#
_symmetry.space_group_name_H-M   'P 1'
#
loop_
_entity.id
_entity.type
_entity.pdbx_description
1 polymer ?
#
loop_
_entity_poly.entity_id
_entity_poly.type
_entity_poly.pdbx_seq_one_letter_code
_entity_poly.pdbx_strand_id
1 'polypeptide(L)'
;MLVSSGDGLSTPEVFRRLDQLRDEDSDLASAVEAQPNVEPELLHALRNGDARALANHIRSDLQEPALRLMPRLADALDFGVANGALAGIVSGSGPTLAFLAEDDSVALALVEAFRGTKRNALRALAPVRGATVH
;
A
#
# COMPACT_ATOMS: atom_id res chain seq x y z
N MET A 1 4.80 -5.62 -6.22
CA MET A 1 5.17 -4.60 -7.22
C MET A 1 5.05 -3.21 -6.60
N LEU A 2 5.83 -2.22 -7.05
CA LEU A 2 5.78 -0.83 -6.61
C LEU A 2 5.47 0.11 -7.78
N VAL A 3 4.63 1.12 -7.55
CA VAL A 3 4.36 2.22 -8.48
C VAL A 3 4.70 3.54 -7.81
N SER A 4 5.47 4.40 -8.46
CA SER A 4 5.83 5.71 -7.93
C SER A 4 5.22 6.85 -8.76
N SER A 5 4.90 7.95 -8.08
CA SER A 5 4.56 9.24 -8.70
C SER A 5 5.84 10.08 -8.87
N GLY A 6 5.87 10.95 -9.88
CA GLY A 6 6.94 11.94 -10.05
C GLY A 6 6.85 13.08 -9.03
N ASP A 7 5.65 13.42 -8.59
CA ASP A 7 5.43 14.41 -7.52
C ASP A 7 5.41 13.69 -6.17
N GLY A 8 6.04 14.29 -5.15
CA GLY A 8 6.09 13.77 -3.78
C GLY A 8 4.90 14.18 -2.92
N LEU A 9 4.76 13.53 -1.77
CA LEU A 9 3.75 13.83 -0.77
C LEU A 9 4.45 14.03 0.58
N SER A 10 4.16 15.15 1.24
CA SER A 10 4.89 15.57 2.44
C SER A 10 4.45 14.73 3.65
N THR A 11 5.36 13.97 4.26
CA THR A 11 5.05 13.15 5.44
C THR A 11 4.36 13.97 6.54
N PRO A 12 4.87 15.15 6.98
CA PRO A 12 4.17 15.97 7.96
C PRO A 12 2.76 16.41 7.55
N GLU A 13 2.51 16.59 6.25
CA GLU A 13 1.20 16.99 5.74
C GLU A 13 0.19 15.84 5.81
N VAL A 14 0.62 14.62 5.50
CA VAL A 14 -0.22 13.41 5.64
C VAL A 14 -0.62 13.19 7.08
N PHE A 15 0.32 13.29 8.01
CA PHE A 15 0.03 13.15 9.44
C PHE A 15 -0.92 14.24 9.92
N ARG A 16 -0.71 15.50 9.49
CA ARG A 16 -1.66 16.58 9.82
C ARG A 16 -3.06 16.29 9.28
N ARG A 17 -3.17 15.71 8.08
CA ARG A 17 -4.47 15.33 7.51
C ARG A 17 -5.10 14.16 8.27
N LEU A 18 -4.30 13.20 8.73
CA LEU A 18 -4.77 12.12 9.61
C LEU A 18 -5.35 12.67 10.91
N ASP A 19 -4.64 13.61 11.55
CA ASP A 19 -5.11 14.23 12.79
C ASP A 19 -6.45 14.96 12.56
N GLN A 20 -6.57 15.72 11.47
CA GLN A 20 -7.83 16.38 11.10
C GLN A 20 -8.97 15.39 10.87
N LEU A 21 -8.72 14.25 10.19
CA LEU A 21 -9.75 13.24 9.96
C LEU A 21 -10.24 12.60 11.28
N ARG A 22 -9.34 12.42 12.26
CA ARG A 22 -9.70 11.92 13.59
C ARG A 22 -10.51 12.93 14.40
N ASP A 23 -10.26 14.22 14.21
CA ASP A 23 -11.06 15.28 14.84
C ASP A 23 -12.44 15.41 14.19
N GLU A 24 -12.54 15.15 12.89
CA GLU A 24 -13.78 15.18 12.09
C GLU A 24 -14.68 13.95 12.37
N ASP A 25 -14.08 12.81 12.70
CA ASP A 25 -14.78 11.52 12.88
C ASP A 25 -14.33 10.82 14.18
N SER A 26 -15.21 10.83 15.17
CA SER A 26 -14.98 10.23 16.48
C SER A 26 -14.79 8.70 16.44
N ASP A 27 -15.30 8.03 15.41
CA ASP A 27 -15.13 6.59 15.25
C ASP A 27 -13.71 6.27 14.76
N LEU A 28 -13.13 7.11 13.89
CA LEU A 28 -11.72 7.04 13.47
C LEU A 28 -10.76 7.34 14.63
N ALA A 29 -11.13 8.26 15.53
CA ALA A 29 -10.36 8.50 16.76
C ALA A 29 -10.39 7.27 17.70
N SER A 30 -11.52 6.56 17.75
CA SER A 30 -11.72 5.39 18.62
C SER A 30 -11.08 4.11 18.08
N ALA A 31 -10.86 4.04 16.76
CA ALA A 31 -10.21 2.90 16.08
C ALA A 31 -8.69 2.83 16.30
N VAL A 32 -8.06 3.87 16.85
CA VAL A 32 -6.63 3.86 17.17
C VAL A 32 -6.43 3.13 18.49
N GLU A 33 -6.19 1.84 18.41
CA GLU A 33 -5.75 1.08 19.58
C GLU A 33 -4.43 1.67 20.10
N ALA A 34 -4.34 1.88 21.42
CA ALA A 34 -3.16 2.45 22.07
C ALA A 34 -1.89 1.60 21.85
N GLN A 35 -2.06 0.35 21.42
CA GLN A 35 -1.00 -0.53 20.96
C GLN A 35 -1.38 -1.13 19.61
N PRO A 36 -0.45 -1.20 18.64
CA PRO A 36 -0.71 -1.88 17.38
C PRO A 36 -0.97 -3.37 17.65
N ASN A 37 -2.22 -3.80 17.46
CA ASN A 37 -2.58 -5.20 17.48
C ASN A 37 -2.28 -5.84 16.12
N VAL A 38 -1.43 -6.85 16.13
CA VAL A 38 -1.09 -7.63 14.94
C VAL A 38 -1.96 -8.87 14.91
N GLU A 39 -2.85 -8.94 13.92
CA GLU A 39 -3.73 -10.08 13.72
C GLU A 39 -2.92 -11.39 13.56
N PRO A 40 -3.21 -12.45 14.34
CA PRO A 40 -2.53 -13.74 14.19
C PRO A 40 -2.59 -14.30 12.77
N GLU A 41 -3.70 -14.07 12.06
CA GLU A 41 -3.95 -14.50 10.70
C GLU A 41 -3.00 -13.84 9.70
N LEU A 42 -2.67 -12.56 9.89
CA LEU A 42 -1.65 -11.84 9.11
C LEU A 42 -0.28 -12.53 9.25
N LEU A 43 0.11 -12.86 10.49
CA LEU A 43 1.37 -13.54 10.75
C LEU A 43 1.39 -14.95 10.14
N HIS A 44 0.25 -15.65 10.17
CA HIS A 44 0.12 -16.98 9.57
C HIS A 44 0.26 -16.91 8.04
N ALA A 45 -0.43 -15.97 7.38
CA ALA A 45 -0.33 -15.74 5.94
C ALA A 45 1.11 -15.44 5.51
N LEU A 46 1.80 -14.56 6.25
CA LEU A 46 3.21 -14.22 5.99
C LEU A 46 4.13 -15.44 6.15
N ARG A 47 3.96 -16.24 7.21
CA ARG A 47 4.79 -17.43 7.45
C ARG A 47 4.63 -18.50 6.37
N ASN A 48 3.43 -18.64 5.83
CA ASN A 48 3.13 -19.63 4.79
C ASN A 48 3.35 -19.12 3.37
N GLY A 49 3.62 -17.83 3.19
CA GLY A 49 3.70 -17.20 1.86
C GLY A 49 2.35 -17.18 1.14
N ASP A 50 1.23 -17.16 1.87
CA ASP A 50 -0.11 -17.13 1.30
C ASP A 50 -0.50 -15.70 0.91
N ALA A 51 -0.23 -15.34 -0.35
CA ALA A 51 -0.51 -14.01 -0.87
C ALA A 51 -2.00 -13.66 -0.87
N ARG A 52 -2.89 -14.64 -1.06
CA ARG A 52 -4.35 -14.40 -1.08
C ARG A 52 -4.87 -14.17 0.33
N ALA A 53 -4.44 -14.97 1.30
CA ALA A 53 -4.77 -14.71 2.69
C ALA A 53 -4.22 -13.34 3.13
N LEU A 54 -2.96 -13.04 2.80
CA LEU A 54 -2.32 -11.77 3.13
C LEU A 54 -3.08 -10.55 2.58
N ALA A 55 -3.63 -10.65 1.36
CA ALA A 55 -4.38 -9.56 0.73
C ALA A 55 -5.54 -9.03 1.58
N ASN A 56 -6.17 -9.88 2.40
CA ASN A 56 -7.28 -9.50 3.27
C ASN A 56 -6.84 -8.69 4.51
N HIS A 57 -5.55 -8.69 4.83
CA HIS A 57 -5.01 -8.08 6.05
C HIS A 57 -4.14 -6.86 5.78
N ILE A 58 -3.70 -6.62 4.54
CA ILE A 58 -2.86 -5.45 4.23
C ILE A 58 -3.69 -4.16 4.27
N ARG A 59 -3.27 -3.23 5.12
CA ARG A 59 -3.88 -1.91 5.27
C ARG A 59 -2.82 -0.88 5.66
N SER A 60 -3.15 0.38 5.42
CA SER A 60 -2.31 1.52 5.82
C SER A 60 -3.24 2.60 6.36
N ASP A 61 -3.05 2.98 7.63
CA ASP A 61 -3.83 4.05 8.26
C ASP A 61 -3.59 5.41 7.58
N LEU A 62 -2.47 5.55 6.87
CA LEU A 62 -2.12 6.75 6.13
C LEU A 62 -2.73 6.79 4.72
N GLN A 63 -3.39 5.71 4.29
CA GLN A 63 -3.98 5.64 2.95
C GLN A 63 -5.07 6.69 2.78
N GLU A 64 -6.10 6.74 3.63
CA GLU A 64 -7.17 7.72 3.47
C GLU A 64 -6.64 9.17 3.47
N PRO A 65 -5.79 9.61 4.44
CA PRO A 65 -5.18 10.93 4.40
C PRO A 65 -4.43 11.20 3.08
N ALA A 66 -3.65 10.24 2.59
CA ALA A 66 -2.91 10.37 1.33
C ALA A 66 -3.85 10.46 0.11
N LEU A 67 -4.96 9.71 0.09
CA LEU A 67 -5.96 9.77 -0.97
C LEU A 67 -6.70 11.12 -0.97
N ARG A 68 -6.99 11.69 0.21
CA ARG A 68 -7.58 13.04 0.30
C ARG A 68 -6.66 14.11 -0.25
N LEU A 69 -5.36 14.00 0.00
CA LEU A 69 -4.34 14.95 -0.47
C LEU A 69 -3.97 14.75 -1.95
N MET A 70 -4.01 13.50 -2.44
CA MET A 70 -3.68 13.15 -3.82
C MET A 70 -4.67 12.14 -4.41
N PRO A 71 -5.89 12.58 -4.81
CA PRO A 71 -6.98 11.70 -5.24
C PRO A 71 -6.62 10.73 -6.38
N ARG A 72 -5.72 11.13 -7.29
CA ARG A 72 -5.20 10.28 -8.40
C ARG A 72 -4.47 9.00 -7.94
N LEU A 73 -4.20 8.85 -6.65
CA LEU A 73 -3.72 7.60 -6.06
C LEU A 73 -4.84 6.55 -6.01
N ALA A 74 -6.10 6.96 -5.77
CA ALA A 74 -7.25 6.06 -5.73
C ALA A 74 -7.47 5.41 -7.11
N ASP A 75 -7.47 6.22 -8.17
CA ASP A 75 -7.59 5.72 -9.55
C ASP A 75 -6.55 4.65 -9.90
N ALA A 76 -5.35 4.76 -9.31
CA ALA A 76 -4.26 3.83 -9.54
C ALA A 76 -4.37 2.57 -8.70
N LEU A 77 -4.86 2.67 -7.46
CA LEU A 77 -5.21 1.51 -6.64
C LEU A 77 -6.27 0.68 -7.35
N ASP A 78 -7.35 1.33 -7.80
CA ASP A 78 -8.45 0.70 -8.54
C ASP A 78 -7.94 0.08 -9.85
N PHE A 79 -7.11 0.81 -10.61
CA PHE A 79 -6.49 0.28 -11.81
C PHE A 79 -5.66 -0.98 -11.53
N GLY A 80 -4.84 -0.98 -10.48
CA GLY A 80 -4.00 -2.13 -10.15
C GLY A 80 -4.83 -3.37 -9.78
N VAL A 81 -5.88 -3.20 -8.98
CA VAL A 81 -6.81 -4.29 -8.62
C VAL A 81 -7.55 -4.80 -9.86
N ALA A 82 -8.05 -3.90 -10.71
CA ALA A 82 -8.73 -4.25 -11.94
C ALA A 82 -7.83 -5.00 -12.96
N ASN A 83 -6.50 -4.84 -12.85
CA ASN A 83 -5.52 -5.54 -13.68
C ASN A 83 -4.88 -6.77 -12.97
N GLY A 84 -5.50 -7.27 -11.90
CA GLY A 84 -5.15 -8.56 -11.30
C GLY A 84 -4.28 -8.49 -10.06
N ALA A 85 -4.01 -7.31 -9.49
CA ALA A 85 -3.44 -7.25 -8.15
C ALA A 85 -4.44 -7.83 -7.14
N LEU A 86 -3.97 -8.65 -6.19
CA LEU A 86 -4.78 -9.19 -5.11
C LEU A 86 -5.24 -8.08 -4.16
N ALA A 87 -4.36 -7.10 -3.93
CA ALA A 87 -4.65 -5.88 -3.18
C ALA A 87 -3.59 -4.81 -3.49
N GLY A 88 -3.95 -3.55 -3.26
CA GLY A 88 -3.05 -2.40 -3.38
C GLY A 88 -3.16 -1.51 -2.15
N ILE A 89 -2.02 -0.96 -1.71
CA ILE A 89 -1.96 -0.01 -0.60
C ILE A 89 -1.07 1.18 -0.91
N VAL A 90 -1.35 2.32 -0.28
CA VAL A 90 -0.36 3.40 -0.15
C VAL A 90 0.73 2.96 0.83
N SER A 91 1.97 2.92 0.36
CA SER A 91 3.13 2.58 1.19
C SER A 91 3.55 3.78 2.03
N GLY A 92 3.34 3.70 3.35
CA GLY A 92 3.63 4.80 4.27
C GLY A 92 2.77 6.03 3.98
N SER A 93 3.37 7.22 4.03
CA SER A 93 2.72 8.50 3.66
C SER A 93 2.49 8.66 2.14
N GLY A 94 2.90 7.69 1.33
CA GLY A 94 2.85 7.79 -0.12
C GLY A 94 3.95 8.70 -0.69
N PRO A 95 3.92 8.97 -2.00
CA PRO A 95 2.90 8.57 -2.98
C PRO A 95 3.13 7.15 -3.55
N THR A 96 4.14 6.42 -3.07
CA THR A 96 4.41 5.07 -3.55
C THR A 96 3.23 4.15 -3.25
N LEU A 97 2.76 3.45 -4.28
CA LEU A 97 1.77 2.38 -4.14
C LEU A 97 2.47 1.03 -4.18
N ALA A 98 2.07 0.14 -3.28
CA ALA A 98 2.50 -1.25 -3.27
C ALA A 98 1.33 -2.15 -3.68
N PHE A 99 1.54 -3.00 -4.66
CA PHE A 99 0.57 -3.99 -5.12
C PHE A 99 1.06 -5.39 -4.81
N LEU A 100 0.22 -6.17 -4.15
CA LEU A 100 0.43 -7.59 -3.92
C LEU A 100 -0.09 -8.36 -5.13
N ALA A 101 0.80 -9.13 -5.76
CA ALA A 101 0.47 -10.00 -6.87
C ALA A 101 0.48 -11.45 -6.38
N GLU A 102 -0.33 -12.30 -7.00
CA GLU A 102 -0.36 -13.73 -6.66
C GLU A 102 0.98 -14.42 -6.95
N ASP A 103 1.59 -14.08 -8.07
CA ASP A 103 2.87 -14.63 -8.50
C ASP A 103 3.67 -13.62 -9.36
N ASP A 104 4.85 -14.05 -9.82
CA ASP A 104 5.75 -13.23 -10.64
C ASP A 104 5.16 -12.87 -12.01
N SER A 105 4.33 -13.75 -12.59
CA SER A 105 3.70 -13.53 -13.89
C SER A 105 2.66 -12.40 -13.82
N VAL A 106 1.83 -12.41 -12.77
CA VAL A 106 0.88 -11.33 -12.48
C VAL A 106 1.62 -10.02 -12.18
N ALA A 107 2.73 -10.09 -11.42
CA ALA A 107 3.54 -8.90 -11.13
C ALA A 107 4.14 -8.27 -12.39
N LEU A 108 4.60 -9.07 -13.35
CA LEU A 108 5.12 -8.58 -14.64
C LEU A 108 4.01 -7.96 -15.50
N ALA A 109 2.85 -8.61 -15.61
CA ALA A 109 1.70 -8.07 -16.34
C ALA A 109 1.24 -6.72 -15.77
N LEU A 110 1.21 -6.57 -14.45
CA LEU A 110 0.91 -5.29 -13.79
C LEU A 110 1.93 -4.21 -14.13
N VAL A 111 3.23 -4.54 -14.16
CA VAL A 111 4.27 -3.57 -14.55
C VAL A 111 4.01 -3.06 -15.97
N GLU A 112 3.68 -3.94 -16.90
CA GLU A 112 3.37 -3.57 -18.28
C GLU A 112 2.10 -2.71 -18.36
N ALA A 113 1.04 -3.08 -17.66
CA ALA A 113 -0.20 -2.31 -17.59
C ALA A 113 0.04 -0.89 -17.08
N PHE A 114 0.81 -0.73 -15.99
CA PHE A 114 1.12 0.58 -15.43
C PHE A 114 2.06 1.41 -16.32
N ARG A 115 3.02 0.78 -17.01
CA ARG A 115 3.84 1.48 -18.01
C ARG A 115 2.99 2.07 -19.14
N GLY A 116 1.92 1.38 -19.55
CA GLY A 116 0.92 1.89 -20.48
C GLY A 116 0.25 3.19 -20.03
N THR A 117 0.17 3.43 -18.71
CA THR A 117 -0.37 4.67 -18.11
C THR A 117 0.69 5.75 -17.87
N LYS A 118 1.92 5.56 -18.39
CA LYS A 118 3.09 6.45 -18.17
C LYS A 118 3.52 6.59 -16.70
N ARG A 119 3.17 5.63 -15.85
CA ARG A 119 3.63 5.58 -14.45
C ARG A 119 4.89 4.72 -14.34
N ASN A 120 5.79 5.10 -13.45
CA ASN A 120 6.97 4.28 -13.16
C ASN A 120 6.55 3.09 -12.28
N ALA A 121 6.77 1.88 -12.79
CA ALA A 121 6.38 0.63 -12.15
C ALA A 121 7.57 -0.33 -12.09
N LEU A 122 7.80 -0.90 -10.91
CA LEU A 122 8.91 -1.78 -10.61
C LEU A 122 8.41 -3.07 -9.97
N ARG A 123 8.89 -4.20 -10.50
CA ARG A 123 8.75 -5.49 -9.84
C ARG A 123 9.70 -5.53 -8.64
N ALA A 124 9.23 -6.07 -7.53
CA ALA A 124 10.03 -6.29 -6.33
C ALA A 124 9.69 -7.66 -5.76
N LEU A 125 10.71 -8.41 -5.35
CA LEU A 125 10.59 -9.68 -4.65
C LEU A 125 10.91 -9.45 -3.17
N ALA A 126 10.16 -10.09 -2.28
CA ALA A 126 10.34 -10.00 -0.84
C ALA A 126 9.94 -11.33 -0.17
N PRO A 127 10.47 -11.64 1.03
CA PRO A 127 11.47 -10.87 1.78
C PRO A 127 12.89 -10.99 1.18
N VAL A 128 13.71 -9.96 1.39
CA VAL A 128 15.15 -9.94 1.03
C VAL A 128 15.99 -9.66 2.28
N ARG A 129 17.30 -9.94 2.21
CA ARG A 129 18.22 -9.63 3.32
C ARG A 129 18.21 -8.11 3.60
N GLY A 130 18.27 -7.75 4.88
CA GLY A 130 18.51 -6.37 5.31
C GLY A 130 19.94 -5.90 5.00
N ALA A 131 20.31 -4.72 5.49
CA ALA A 131 21.64 -4.15 5.26
C ALA A 131 22.77 -5.11 5.69
N THR A 132 23.66 -5.45 4.76
CA THR A 132 24.85 -6.27 4.99
C THR A 132 26.08 -5.57 4.40
N VAL A 133 27.24 -5.71 5.05
CA VAL A 133 28.51 -5.26 4.47
C VAL A 133 28.87 -6.24 3.35
N HIS A 134 29.08 -5.71 2.14
CA HIS A 134 29.49 -6.46 0.95
C HIS A 134 30.94 -6.14 0.60
#